data_AF-A0A0B0D8M1-F1
#
_entry.id   AF-A0A0B0D8M1-F1
#
_cell.length_a   1.000
_cell.length_b   1.000
_cell.length_c   1.000
_cell.angle_alpha   90.00
_cell.angle_beta   90.00
_cell.angle_gamma   90.00
#
_symmetry.space_group_name_H-M   'P 1'
#
loop_
_entity.id
_entity.type
_entity.pdbx_description
1 polymer ?
#
loop_
_entity_poly.entity_id
_entity_poly.type
_entity_poly.pdbx_seq_one_letter_code
_entity_poly.pdbx_strand_id
1 'polypeptide(L)'
;MLESAIEDEWNANDFYKRLGEDTSNRMFKDYIKHAEEDELKHYKLFQHLHYQLTGQYHQFKPKKITYQSFEDGVKKAQKGEFEAFEMYRDMLFMIPNQMAYQPLFIAMTDEMEHATRFGTILGRLK
;
A
#
# COMPACT_ATOMS: atom_id res chain seq x y z
N MET A 1 11.42 -8.90 3.97
CA MET A 1 10.33 -8.11 4.55
C MET A 1 10.44 -6.66 4.13
N LEU A 2 11.45 -5.88 4.57
CA LEU A 2 11.56 -4.47 4.15
C LEU A 2 11.73 -4.28 2.64
N GLU A 3 12.58 -5.06 1.97
CA GLU A 3 12.70 -5.03 0.51
C GLU A 3 11.37 -5.39 -0.18
N SER A 4 10.65 -6.38 0.34
CA SER A 4 9.33 -6.79 -0.17
C SER A 4 8.31 -5.67 0.00
N ALA A 5 8.25 -5.05 1.18
CA ALA A 5 7.42 -3.88 1.44
C ALA A 5 7.69 -2.76 0.42
N ILE A 6 8.96 -2.45 0.14
CA ILE A 6 9.33 -1.45 -0.88
C ILE A 6 8.77 -1.83 -2.26
N GLU A 7 8.90 -3.10 -2.66
CA GLU A 7 8.36 -3.55 -3.95
C GLU A 7 6.82 -3.46 -3.98
N ASP A 8 6.17 -3.92 -2.91
CA ASP A 8 4.71 -4.02 -2.83
C ASP A 8 4.06 -2.63 -2.83
N GLU A 9 4.59 -1.68 -2.05
CA GLU A 9 4.14 -0.29 -2.02
C GLU A 9 4.21 0.40 -3.38
N TRP A 10 5.31 0.20 -4.11
CA TRP A 10 5.44 0.75 -5.45
C TRP A 10 4.41 0.14 -6.41
N ASN A 11 4.20 -1.17 -6.33
CA ASN A 11 3.27 -1.87 -7.21
C ASN A 11 1.80 -1.51 -6.86
N ALA A 12 1.49 -1.30 -5.59
CA ALA A 12 0.20 -0.82 -5.10
C ALA A 12 -0.10 0.60 -5.57
N ASN A 13 0.88 1.52 -5.48
CA ASN A 13 0.76 2.87 -6.04
C ASN A 13 0.38 2.86 -7.54
N ASP A 14 1.12 2.12 -8.38
CA ASP A 14 0.78 1.99 -9.82
C ASP A 14 -0.61 1.38 -10.03
N PHE A 15 -0.93 0.37 -9.23
CA PHE A 15 -2.21 -0.31 -9.29
C PHE A 15 -3.37 0.64 -8.96
N TYR A 16 -3.30 1.38 -7.87
CA TYR A 16 -4.37 2.27 -7.42
C TYR A 16 -4.55 3.46 -8.34
N LYS A 17 -3.47 3.98 -8.91
CA LYS A 17 -3.54 4.99 -9.96
C LYS A 17 -4.43 4.53 -11.13
N ARG A 18 -4.22 3.31 -11.63
CA ARG A 18 -5.01 2.74 -12.73
C ARG A 18 -6.45 2.42 -12.29
N LEU A 19 -6.62 1.86 -11.10
CA LEU A 19 -7.95 1.54 -10.58
C LEU A 19 -8.82 2.79 -10.41
N GLY A 20 -8.21 3.92 -10.02
CA GLY A 20 -8.90 5.21 -9.89
C GLY A 20 -9.35 5.82 -11.22
N GLU A 21 -8.78 5.38 -12.34
CA GLU A 21 -9.18 5.78 -13.70
C GLU A 21 -10.42 5.00 -14.17
N ASP A 22 -10.67 3.81 -13.61
CA ASP A 22 -11.76 2.91 -14.01
C ASP A 22 -13.13 3.29 -13.42
N THR A 23 -13.22 4.42 -12.70
CA THR A 23 -14.47 4.89 -12.09
C THR A 23 -14.71 6.38 -12.31
N SER A 24 -15.98 6.74 -12.54
CA SER A 24 -16.46 8.12 -12.58
C SER A 24 -17.09 8.57 -11.26
N ASN A 25 -17.25 7.65 -10.29
CA ASN A 25 -17.78 7.99 -8.98
C ASN A 25 -16.74 8.79 -8.18
N ARG A 26 -17.06 10.04 -7.86
CA ARG A 26 -16.14 10.95 -7.15
C ARG A 26 -15.65 10.38 -5.81
N MET A 27 -16.55 9.81 -5.01
CA MET A 27 -16.18 9.27 -3.70
C MET A 27 -15.22 8.08 -3.85
N PHE A 28 -15.49 7.17 -4.80
CA PHE A 28 -14.59 6.04 -5.04
C PHE A 28 -13.22 6.53 -5.52
N LYS A 29 -13.21 7.51 -6.42
CA LYS A 29 -11.97 8.12 -6.93
C LYS A 29 -11.17 8.79 -5.82
N ASP A 30 -11.81 9.53 -4.92
CA ASP A 30 -11.15 10.18 -3.79
C ASP A 30 -10.54 9.16 -2.82
N TYR A 31 -11.25 8.06 -2.54
CA TYR A 31 -10.74 6.98 -1.68
C TYR A 31 -9.54 6.27 -2.29
N ILE A 32 -9.63 5.91 -3.57
CA ILE A 32 -8.53 5.25 -4.28
C ILE A 32 -7.33 6.20 -4.42
N LYS A 33 -7.59 7.49 -4.71
CA LYS A 33 -6.53 8.48 -4.88
C LYS A 33 -5.75 8.73 -3.60
N HIS A 34 -6.44 8.73 -2.46
CA HIS A 34 -5.78 8.85 -1.17
C HIS A 34 -4.84 7.67 -0.91
N ALA A 35 -5.33 6.43 -1.07
CA ALA A 35 -4.48 5.25 -0.93
C ALA A 35 -3.28 5.32 -1.89
N GLU A 36 -3.50 5.64 -3.18
CA GLU A 36 -2.42 5.84 -4.15
C GLU A 36 -1.32 6.80 -3.65
N GLU A 37 -1.71 7.95 -3.07
CA GLU A 37 -0.76 8.95 -2.58
C GLU A 37 0.00 8.48 -1.33
N ASP A 38 -0.65 7.71 -0.46
CA ASP A 38 -0.05 7.17 0.75
C ASP A 38 0.91 6.02 0.43
N GLU A 39 0.60 5.12 -0.50
CA GLU A 39 1.54 4.06 -0.94
C GLU A 39 2.84 4.64 -1.48
N LEU A 40 2.77 5.77 -2.20
CA LEU A 40 3.99 6.45 -2.68
C LEU A 40 4.81 7.03 -1.51
N LYS A 41 4.16 7.47 -0.43
CA LYS A 41 4.86 7.93 0.78
C LYS A 41 5.46 6.74 1.52
N HIS A 42 4.73 5.64 1.69
CA HIS A 42 5.22 4.41 2.32
C HIS A 42 6.44 3.85 1.59
N TYR A 43 6.37 3.74 0.26
CA TYR A 43 7.51 3.38 -0.60
C TYR A 43 8.75 4.22 -0.29
N LYS A 44 8.61 5.56 -0.23
CA LYS A 44 9.72 6.48 0.05
C LYS A 44 10.24 6.32 1.47
N LEU A 45 9.35 6.15 2.45
CA LEU A 45 9.71 5.92 3.85
C LEU A 45 10.51 4.62 4.01
N PHE A 46 10.06 3.54 3.37
CA PHE A 46 10.74 2.26 3.42
C PHE A 46 12.06 2.26 2.66
N GLN A 47 12.13 2.93 1.51
CA GLN A 47 13.41 3.16 0.81
C GLN A 47 14.41 3.93 1.68
N HIS A 48 13.95 4.97 2.38
CA HIS A 48 14.79 5.72 3.29
C HIS A 48 15.26 4.86 4.48
N LEU A 49 14.36 4.09 5.09
CA LEU A 49 14.70 3.15 6.15
C LEU A 49 15.71 2.10 5.67
N HIS A 50 15.52 1.54 4.48
CA HIS A 50 16.45 0.57 3.90
C HIS A 50 17.83 1.19 3.69
N TYR A 51 17.89 2.43 3.18
CA TYR A 51 19.15 3.16 3.06
C TYR A 51 19.82 3.39 4.43
N GLN A 52 19.07 3.78 5.46
CA GLN A 52 19.62 3.95 6.81
C GLN A 52 20.18 2.65 7.41
N LEU A 53 19.59 1.50 7.08
CA LEU A 53 20.01 0.20 7.60
C LEU A 53 21.16 -0.43 6.80
N THR A 54 21.22 -0.18 5.49
CA THR A 54 22.12 -0.93 4.57
C THR A 54 23.14 -0.06 3.84
N GLY A 55 22.96 1.26 3.84
CA GLY A 55 23.76 2.22 3.09
C GLY A 55 23.38 2.36 1.60
N GLN A 56 22.35 1.66 1.13
CA GLN A 56 21.91 1.71 -0.27
C GLN A 56 20.38 1.69 -0.41
N TYR A 57 19.86 2.24 -1.50
CA TYR A 57 18.45 2.09 -1.86
C TYR A 57 18.21 0.72 -2.50
N HIS A 58 17.08 0.09 -2.18
CA HIS A 58 16.68 -1.17 -2.80
C HIS A 58 16.37 -0.94 -4.28
N GLN A 59 16.92 -1.80 -5.13
CA GLN A 59 16.69 -1.78 -6.58
C GLN A 59 15.88 -3.02 -6.96
N PHE A 60 14.79 -2.81 -7.67
CA PHE A 60 13.88 -3.88 -8.06
C PHE A 60 13.28 -3.62 -9.43
N LYS A 61 12.62 -4.63 -9.98
CA LYS A 61 11.84 -4.51 -11.22
C LYS A 61 10.36 -4.41 -10.85
N PRO A 62 9.69 -3.29 -11.18
CA PRO A 62 8.27 -3.13 -10.91
C PRO A 62 7.44 -4.26 -11.51
N LYS A 63 6.42 -4.71 -10.78
CA LYS A 63 5.46 -5.72 -11.22
C LYS A 63 4.10 -5.08 -11.36
N LYS A 64 3.46 -5.31 -12.51
CA LYS A 64 2.13 -4.78 -12.76
C LYS A 64 1.06 -5.71 -12.18
N ILE A 65 0.31 -5.23 -11.19
CA ILE A 65 -0.86 -5.93 -10.67
C ILE A 65 -2.00 -5.82 -11.69
N THR A 66 -2.58 -6.96 -12.07
CA THR A 66 -3.66 -7.04 -13.07
C THR A 66 -4.98 -7.47 -12.43
N TYR A 67 -6.08 -6.97 -12.98
CA TYR A 67 -7.44 -7.24 -12.53
C TYR A 67 -8.41 -7.26 -13.71
N GLN A 68 -9.53 -7.98 -13.56
CA GLN A 68 -10.47 -8.27 -14.65
C GLN A 68 -11.63 -7.27 -14.76
N SER A 69 -11.99 -6.65 -13.64
CA SER A 69 -13.05 -5.66 -13.53
C SER A 69 -12.75 -4.68 -12.41
N PHE A 70 -13.45 -3.55 -12.36
CA PHE A 70 -13.32 -2.60 -11.26
C PHE A 70 -13.58 -3.26 -9.90
N GLU A 71 -14.62 -4.10 -9.79
CA GLU A 71 -14.92 -4.83 -8.55
C GLU A 71 -13.81 -5.83 -8.17
N ASP A 72 -13.23 -6.57 -9.13
CA ASP A 72 -12.07 -7.45 -8.89
C ASP A 72 -10.86 -6.64 -8.43
N GLY A 73 -10.63 -5.48 -9.03
CA GLY A 73 -9.58 -4.54 -8.63
C GLY A 73 -9.76 -4.07 -7.18
N VAL A 74 -10.95 -3.60 -6.80
CA VAL A 74 -11.23 -3.15 -5.42
C VAL A 74 -11.10 -4.30 -4.42
N LYS A 75 -11.55 -5.52 -4.77
CA LYS A 75 -11.36 -6.72 -3.92
C LYS A 75 -9.88 -7.06 -3.71
N LYS A 76 -9.08 -7.00 -4.77
CA LYS A 76 -7.63 -7.23 -4.71
C LYS A 76 -6.93 -6.17 -3.88
N ALA A 77 -7.28 -4.90 -4.07
CA ALA A 77 -6.77 -3.79 -3.29
C ALA A 77 -7.03 -4.03 -1.80
N GLN A 78 -8.29 -4.22 -1.40
CA GLN A 78 -8.64 -4.49 0.00
C GLN A 78 -7.88 -5.67 0.61
N LYS A 79 -7.73 -6.78 -0.14
CA LYS A 79 -6.97 -7.94 0.35
C LYS A 79 -5.49 -7.61 0.53
N GLY A 80 -4.90 -6.88 -0.42
CA GLY A 80 -3.51 -6.42 -0.35
C GLY A 80 -3.28 -5.53 0.88
N GLU A 81 -4.19 -4.61 1.15
CA GLU A 81 -4.12 -3.73 2.34
C GLU A 81 -4.10 -4.52 3.66
N PHE A 82 -4.96 -5.54 3.80
CA PHE A 82 -4.94 -6.38 5.00
C PHE A 82 -3.63 -7.17 5.14
N GLU A 83 -3.09 -7.69 4.03
CA GLU A 83 -1.82 -8.41 4.03
C GLU A 83 -0.64 -7.48 4.36
N ALA A 84 -0.66 -6.24 3.85
CA ALA A 84 0.34 -5.22 4.15
C ALA A 84 0.30 -4.79 5.62
N PHE A 85 -0.90 -4.54 6.18
CA PHE A 85 -1.09 -4.30 7.61
C PHE A 85 -0.46 -5.40 8.48
N GLU A 86 -0.74 -6.67 8.18
CA GLU A 86 -0.18 -7.80 8.92
C GLU A 86 1.35 -7.87 8.81
N MET A 87 1.88 -7.64 7.60
CA MET A 87 3.31 -7.59 7.36
C MET A 87 3.99 -6.45 8.15
N TYR A 88 3.43 -5.25 8.18
CA TYR A 88 4.02 -4.10 8.88
C TYR A 88 3.95 -4.23 10.39
N ARG A 89 2.86 -4.79 10.92
CA ARG A 89 2.78 -5.19 12.32
C ARG A 89 3.91 -6.16 12.70
N ASP A 90 4.12 -7.19 11.90
CA ASP A 90 5.13 -8.21 12.18
C ASP A 90 6.55 -7.61 12.05
N MET A 91 6.80 -6.76 11.04
CA MET A 91 8.05 -6.01 10.91
C MET A 91 8.33 -5.13 12.12
N LEU A 92 7.32 -4.47 12.69
CA LEU A 92 7.45 -3.60 13.86
C LEU A 92 7.92 -4.37 15.11
N PHE A 93 7.53 -5.64 15.25
CA PHE A 93 8.03 -6.50 16.32
C PHE A 93 9.41 -7.08 16.06
N MET A 94 9.79 -7.26 14.79
CA MET A 94 11.03 -7.95 14.43
C MET A 94 12.23 -7.02 14.21
N ILE A 95 12.02 -5.75 13.85
CA ILE A 95 13.13 -4.81 13.62
C ILE A 95 13.46 -4.09 14.93
N PRO A 96 14.61 -4.38 15.58
CA PRO A 96 14.96 -3.85 16.90
C PRO A 96 15.52 -2.41 16.81
N ASN A 97 14.96 -1.58 15.93
CA ASN A 97 15.46 -0.25 15.62
C ASN A 97 14.34 0.78 15.77
N GLN A 98 14.55 1.78 16.65
CA GLN A 98 13.61 2.89 16.83
C GLN A 98 13.33 3.66 15.53
N MET A 99 14.29 3.70 14.59
CA MET A 99 14.12 4.34 13.29
C MET A 99 13.05 3.65 12.42
N ALA A 100 12.79 2.36 12.64
CA ALA A 100 11.75 1.63 11.91
C ALA A 100 10.35 1.84 12.49
N TYR A 101 10.24 2.28 13.76
CA TYR A 101 8.95 2.40 14.44
C TYR A 101 8.02 3.39 13.73
N GLN A 102 8.49 4.62 13.50
CA GLN A 102 7.66 5.65 12.86
C GLN A 102 7.18 5.25 11.45
N PRO A 103 8.05 4.86 10.49
CA PRO A 103 7.59 4.53 9.14
C PRO A 103 6.67 3.32 9.13
N LEU A 104 6.92 2.29 9.95
CA LEU A 104 6.07 1.10 10.01
C LEU A 104 4.73 1.38 10.71
N PHE A 105 4.73 2.19 11.76
CA PHE A 105 3.51 2.53 12.47
C PHE A 105 2.56 3.35 11.59
N ILE A 106 3.08 4.32 10.85
CA ILE A 106 2.31 5.13 9.89
C ILE A 106 1.70 4.22 8.82
N ALA A 107 2.53 3.46 8.10
CA ALA A 107 2.04 2.59 7.03
C ALA A 107 1.01 1.58 7.53
N MET A 108 1.31 0.90 8.65
CA MET A 108 0.38 -0.06 9.27
C MET A 108 -1.00 0.56 9.58
N THR A 109 -1.06 1.79 10.11
CA THR A 109 -2.36 2.42 10.40
C THR A 109 -3.09 2.85 9.13
N ASP A 110 -2.35 3.34 8.15
CA ASP A 110 -2.89 3.81 6.88
C ASP A 110 -3.46 2.63 6.07
N GLU A 111 -2.82 1.46 6.06
CA GLU A 111 -3.36 0.27 5.35
C GLU A 111 -4.69 -0.21 5.94
N MET A 112 -4.86 -0.12 7.25
CA MET A 112 -6.14 -0.47 7.88
C MET A 112 -7.25 0.52 7.50
N GLU A 113 -6.89 1.80 7.33
CA GLU A 113 -7.79 2.81 6.79
C GLU A 113 -8.12 2.54 5.31
N HIS A 114 -7.12 2.25 4.48
CA HIS A 114 -7.28 1.91 3.07
C HIS A 114 -8.22 0.71 2.88
N ALA A 115 -8.00 -0.38 3.64
CA ALA A 115 -8.85 -1.57 3.62
C ALA A 115 -10.32 -1.25 3.94
N THR A 116 -10.54 -0.33 4.88
CA THR A 116 -11.89 0.14 5.27
C THR A 116 -12.54 0.96 4.15
N ARG A 117 -11.76 1.82 3.48
CA ARG A 117 -12.23 2.62 2.34
C ARG A 117 -12.58 1.73 1.14
N PHE A 118 -11.72 0.78 0.76
CA PHE A 118 -12.05 -0.19 -0.29
C PHE A 118 -13.26 -1.05 0.06
N GLY A 119 -13.41 -1.46 1.33
CA GLY A 119 -14.60 -2.14 1.83
C GLY A 119 -15.88 -1.32 1.66
N THR A 120 -15.81 -0.01 1.86
CA THR A 120 -16.92 0.92 1.63
C THR A 120 -17.30 0.98 0.15
N ILE A 121 -16.32 0.96 -0.76
CA ILE A 121 -16.56 0.88 -2.20
C ILE A 121 -17.31 -0.42 -2.53
N LEU A 122 -16.82 -1.58 -2.09
CA LEU A 122 -17.46 -2.88 -2.34
C LEU A 122 -18.89 -2.94 -1.80
N GLY A 123 -19.14 -2.37 -0.61
CA GLY A 123 -20.47 -2.30 -0.03
C GLY A 123 -21.46 -1.49 -0.87
N ARG A 124 -20.98 -0.56 -1.70
CA ARG A 124 -21.79 0.30 -2.58
C ARG A 124 -21.81 -0.12 -4.05
N LEU A 125 -21.08 -1.17 -4.42
CA LEU A 125 -21.18 -1.79 -5.75
C LEU A 125 -22.35 -2.81 -5.84
N LYS A 126 -23.01 -3.08 -4.71
CA LYS A 126 -24.17 -3.97 -4.61
C LYS A 126 -25.45 -3.37 -5.19
#